data_AF-A0A7V5X307-F1
#
_entry.id   AF-A0A7V5X307-F1
#
_cell.length_a   1.000
_cell.length_b   1.000
_cell.length_c   1.000
_cell.angle_alpha   90.00
_cell.angle_beta   90.00
_cell.angle_gamma   90.00
#
_symmetry.space_group_name_H-M   'P 1'
#
loop_
_entity.id
_entity.type
_entity.pdbx_description
1 polymer ?
#
loop_
_entity_poly.entity_id
_entity_poly.type
_entity_poly.pdbx_seq_one_letter_code
_entity_poly.pdbx_strand_id
1 'polypeptide(L)'
;MSHISIIRRSFCVFIIPAFFLVLLSGCGGSSDSGYLIPPKVSEEEILQGIFVDSPVSGVTYITPEHRGTTNIDGIFDYEEGETITFLIAGIVLGRTLAKDVITPLDLVDNAEDVTDTAVTNICRLLLFLDTDGDPDNGIAIPEDLTRQLAGPGFKPQDIDFSDPGFDDNLNIKTLIIKLNQAGVFDEEERTLCTPEFAQEHLAETLLLYGLVDLEPVAGIVFPVVNLNLTSPTRD
;
A
#
# COMPACT_ATOMS: atom_id res chain seq x y z
N MET A 1 -23.78 29.52 -45.90
CA MET A 1 -24.66 30.14 -44.86
C MET A 1 -23.87 30.12 -43.55
N SER A 2 -22.94 31.06 -43.33
CA SER A 2 -23.15 32.38 -42.72
C SER A 2 -23.66 32.32 -41.27
N HIS A 3 -22.76 32.51 -40.29
CA HIS A 3 -22.89 33.57 -39.27
C HIS A 3 -21.66 33.58 -38.34
N ILE A 4 -20.74 34.50 -38.60
CA ILE A 4 -19.77 35.00 -37.61
C ILE A 4 -20.28 36.39 -37.23
N SER A 5 -20.60 36.58 -35.95
CA SER A 5 -21.05 37.88 -35.42
C SER A 5 -19.91 38.52 -34.62
N ILE A 6 -19.31 39.54 -35.24
CA ILE A 6 -18.34 40.47 -34.65
C ILE A 6 -19.11 41.49 -33.80
N ILE A 7 -18.74 41.68 -32.53
CA ILE A 7 -19.17 42.84 -31.74
C ILE A 7 -17.95 43.75 -31.54
N ARG A 8 -18.00 44.89 -32.23
CA ARG A 8 -17.17 46.09 -32.01
C ARG A 8 -17.78 46.92 -30.89
N ARG A 9 -16.93 47.64 -30.13
CA ARG A 9 -17.13 49.00 -29.55
C ARG A 9 -16.11 49.16 -28.43
N SER A 10 -15.42 50.27 -28.21
CA SER A 10 -15.20 51.52 -28.93
C SER A 10 -14.03 52.15 -28.17
N PHE A 11 -13.03 52.66 -28.89
CA PHE A 11 -11.96 53.46 -28.32
C PHE A 11 -12.52 54.84 -27.92
N CYS A 12 -12.32 55.25 -26.67
CA CYS A 12 -12.28 56.66 -26.28
C CYS A 12 -11.04 56.90 -25.43
N VAL A 13 -10.18 57.73 -26.01
CA VAL A 13 -8.99 58.41 -25.48
C VAL A 13 -9.38 59.27 -24.27
N PHE A 14 -8.44 59.52 -23.34
CA PHE A 14 -8.02 60.84 -22.83
C PHE A 14 -7.36 60.76 -21.42
N ILE A 15 -6.06 61.09 -21.40
CA ILE A 15 -5.33 61.92 -20.41
C ILE A 15 -4.83 61.28 -19.08
N ILE A 16 -3.49 61.27 -18.99
CA ILE A 16 -2.66 61.22 -17.76
C ILE A 16 -2.60 62.64 -17.16
N PRO A 17 -2.64 62.80 -15.82
CA PRO A 17 -1.48 63.40 -15.18
C PRO A 17 -1.07 62.72 -13.87
N ALA A 18 0.24 62.69 -13.65
CA ALA A 18 0.90 62.30 -12.42
C ALA A 18 0.53 63.21 -11.25
N PHE A 19 0.35 62.66 -10.05
CA PHE A 19 0.66 63.37 -8.80
C PHE A 19 1.10 62.42 -7.68
N PHE A 20 2.34 62.62 -7.30
CA PHE A 20 3.06 62.13 -6.13
C PHE A 20 2.38 62.69 -4.86
N LEU A 21 2.08 61.89 -3.82
CA LEU A 21 2.31 62.25 -2.41
C LEU A 21 1.89 61.14 -1.43
N VAL A 22 2.90 60.74 -0.66
CA VAL A 22 2.92 59.95 0.56
C VAL A 22 1.96 60.50 1.61
N LEU A 23 1.19 59.60 2.24
CA LEU A 23 0.85 59.69 3.67
C LEU A 23 0.82 58.27 4.26
N LEU A 24 1.94 57.87 4.88
CA LEU A 24 1.93 56.82 5.89
C LEU A 24 1.21 57.37 7.13
N SER A 25 0.02 56.87 7.42
CA SER A 25 -0.57 56.93 8.76
C SER A 25 -0.04 55.74 9.56
N GLY A 26 1.06 55.99 10.29
CA GLY A 26 1.44 55.15 11.41
C GLY A 26 0.44 55.34 12.55
N CYS A 27 -0.29 54.30 12.90
CA CYS A 27 -1.02 54.22 14.17
C CYS A 27 -0.29 53.20 15.04
N GLY A 28 0.43 53.73 16.05
CA GLY A 28 0.93 52.95 17.17
C GLY A 28 -0.20 52.66 18.15
N GLY A 29 -0.22 51.44 18.69
CA GLY A 29 -1.14 51.03 19.74
C GLY A 29 -0.82 49.62 20.22
N SER A 30 0.08 49.51 21.19
CA SER A 30 0.32 48.31 21.98
C SER A 30 -0.92 47.98 22.81
N SER A 31 -1.42 46.76 22.67
CA SER A 31 -2.29 46.11 23.64
C SER A 31 -1.66 44.76 23.95
N ASP A 32 -0.95 44.71 25.08
CA ASP A 32 -0.49 43.49 25.72
C ASP A 32 -1.73 42.77 26.27
N SER A 33 -2.29 41.90 25.44
CA SER A 33 -3.24 40.88 25.87
C SER A 33 -2.47 39.57 25.88
N GLY A 34 -1.94 39.23 27.06
CA GLY A 34 -1.39 37.91 27.36
C GLY A 34 -2.47 36.84 27.20
N TYR A 35 -2.75 36.48 25.95
CA TYR A 35 -3.37 35.21 25.62
C TYR A 35 -2.24 34.21 25.68
N LEU A 36 -2.31 33.31 26.66
CA LEU A 36 -1.48 32.11 26.67
C LEU A 36 -1.80 31.37 25.38
N ILE A 37 -0.98 31.55 24.34
CA ILE A 37 -0.98 30.67 23.18
C ILE A 37 -0.54 29.33 23.78
N PRO A 38 -1.43 28.33 23.92
CA PRO A 38 -0.95 26.99 24.24
C PRO A 38 0.08 26.64 23.16
N PRO A 39 1.18 25.92 23.51
CA PRO A 39 2.17 25.54 22.51
C PRO A 39 1.43 24.97 21.30
N LYS A 40 1.77 25.45 20.10
CA LYS A 40 1.30 24.87 18.85
C LYS A 40 1.63 23.39 18.93
N VAL A 41 0.62 22.57 19.22
CA VAL A 41 0.71 21.12 19.09
C VAL A 41 1.13 20.93 17.64
N SER A 42 2.31 20.34 17.42
CA SER A 42 2.66 19.86 16.10
C SER A 42 1.53 18.91 15.72
N GLU A 43 0.71 19.30 14.74
CA GLU A 43 -0.09 18.30 14.02
C GLU A 43 0.97 17.37 13.41
N GLU A 44 1.07 16.16 13.96
CA GLU A 44 1.89 15.11 13.35
C GLU A 44 1.31 14.88 11.95
N GLU A 45 2.18 14.96 10.95
CA GLU A 45 1.78 14.90 9.55
C GLU A 45 1.39 13.46 9.23
N ILE A 46 0.15 13.24 8.83
CA ILE A 46 -0.30 11.92 8.37
C ILE A 46 0.42 11.61 7.04
N LEU A 47 1.24 10.57 7.07
CA LEU A 47 1.95 10.02 5.92
C LEU A 47 1.17 8.84 5.33
N GLN A 48 1.51 8.47 4.10
CA GLN A 48 0.94 7.32 3.41
C GLN A 48 2.05 6.37 2.99
N GLY A 49 1.84 5.08 3.22
CA GLY A 49 2.69 4.02 2.73
C GLY A 49 1.89 3.00 1.94
N ILE A 50 2.57 2.05 1.30
CA ILE A 50 1.94 0.96 0.55
C ILE A 50 2.45 -0.41 1.03
N PHE A 51 1.55 -1.37 1.15
CA PHE A 51 1.89 -2.77 1.43
C PHE A 51 1.92 -3.56 0.12
N VAL A 52 3.08 -4.14 -0.23
CA VAL A 52 3.33 -4.72 -1.56
C VAL A 52 3.97 -6.11 -1.55
N ASP A 53 3.33 -6.99 -2.30
CA ASP A 53 3.72 -8.26 -2.91
C ASP A 53 2.80 -8.34 -4.15
N SER A 54 3.01 -7.42 -5.12
CA SER A 54 1.95 -6.61 -5.77
C SER A 54 1.11 -5.77 -4.79
N PRO A 55 0.41 -4.68 -5.20
CA PRO A 55 -0.41 -3.91 -4.27
C PRO A 55 -1.43 -4.80 -3.54
N VAL A 56 -1.33 -4.89 -2.20
CA VAL A 56 -2.17 -5.80 -1.41
C VAL A 56 -3.33 -5.03 -0.78
N SER A 57 -4.53 -5.25 -1.30
CA SER A 57 -5.76 -4.60 -0.84
C SER A 57 -6.55 -5.47 0.14
N GLY A 58 -7.32 -4.85 1.04
CA GLY A 58 -8.18 -5.59 1.97
C GLY A 58 -7.49 -6.08 3.25
N VAL A 59 -6.22 -5.73 3.49
CA VAL A 59 -5.49 -6.07 4.72
C VAL A 59 -5.78 -5.05 5.81
N THR A 60 -6.11 -5.50 7.02
CA THR A 60 -6.25 -4.59 8.16
C THR A 60 -4.89 -4.12 8.62
N TYR A 61 -4.71 -2.80 8.80
CA TYR A 61 -3.53 -2.23 9.43
C TYR A 61 -3.88 -1.51 10.73
N ILE A 62 -2.96 -1.55 11.69
CA ILE A 62 -3.08 -0.89 12.99
C ILE A 62 -1.75 -0.23 13.33
N THR A 63 -1.77 1.06 13.60
CA THR A 63 -0.70 1.85 14.22
C THR A 63 -1.20 2.40 15.57
N PRO A 64 -0.36 3.09 16.37
CA PRO A 64 -0.81 3.80 17.56
C PRO A 64 -1.99 4.74 17.32
N GLU A 65 -1.94 5.56 16.26
CA GLU A 65 -2.95 6.59 15.97
C GLU A 65 -3.95 6.18 14.87
N HIS A 66 -3.61 5.20 14.03
CA HIS A 66 -4.41 4.81 12.88
C HIS A 66 -4.89 3.36 12.91
N ARG A 67 -6.07 3.14 12.34
CA ARG A 67 -6.58 1.80 12.04
C ARG A 67 -7.43 1.86 10.79
N GLY A 68 -7.14 0.99 9.83
CA GLY A 68 -7.88 0.93 8.59
C GLY A 68 -7.69 -0.38 7.86
N THR A 69 -8.06 -0.37 6.59
CA THR A 69 -7.86 -1.46 5.64
C THR A 69 -7.12 -0.88 4.45
N THR A 70 -6.13 -1.61 3.92
CA THR A 70 -5.42 -1.18 2.71
C THR A 70 -6.40 -1.07 1.54
N ASN A 71 -6.28 0.01 0.77
CA ASN A 71 -7.13 0.23 -0.40
C ASN A 71 -6.63 -0.59 -1.60
N ILE A 72 -7.24 -0.40 -2.78
CA ILE A 72 -6.89 -1.14 -4.00
C ILE A 72 -5.43 -0.97 -4.43
N ASP A 73 -4.81 0.16 -4.08
CA ASP A 73 -3.41 0.47 -4.35
C ASP A 73 -2.48 0.01 -3.21
N GLY A 74 -3.00 -0.73 -2.22
CA GLY A 74 -2.24 -1.19 -1.06
C GLY A 74 -1.96 -0.11 -0.02
N ILE A 75 -2.58 1.08 -0.13
CA ILE A 75 -2.24 2.25 0.69
C ILE A 75 -2.74 2.11 2.13
N PHE A 76 -1.91 2.50 3.09
CA PHE A 76 -2.23 2.70 4.50
C PHE A 76 -1.75 4.07 4.99
N ASP A 77 -2.39 4.58 6.04
CA ASP A 77 -2.02 5.84 6.70
C ASP A 77 -1.21 5.57 7.98
N TYR A 78 -0.21 6.40 8.26
CA TYR A 78 0.66 6.29 9.44
C TYR A 78 1.31 7.64 9.79
N GLU A 79 1.91 7.74 10.97
CA GLU A 79 2.77 8.88 11.36
C GLU A 79 4.25 8.46 11.50
N GLU A 80 5.17 9.41 11.31
CA GLU A 80 6.62 9.11 11.35
C GLU A 80 7.04 8.49 12.68
N GLY A 81 7.73 7.35 12.63
CA GLY A 81 8.22 6.65 13.81
C GLY A 81 7.22 5.67 14.43
N GLU A 82 5.99 5.60 13.93
CA GLU A 82 5.02 4.60 14.36
C GLU A 82 5.43 3.18 13.92
N THR A 83 5.02 2.20 14.73
CA THR A 83 5.01 0.81 14.28
C THR A 83 3.65 0.46 13.71
N ILE A 84 3.64 -0.34 12.65
CA ILE A 84 2.43 -0.83 11.99
C ILE A 84 2.34 -2.35 12.12
N THR A 85 1.14 -2.86 12.36
CA THR A 85 0.83 -4.29 12.34
C THR A 85 -0.17 -4.57 11.24
N PHE A 86 0.11 -5.56 10.39
CA PHE A 86 -0.80 -6.02 9.34
C PHE A 86 -1.49 -7.32 9.76
N LEU A 87 -2.79 -7.40 9.52
CA LEU A 87 -3.61 -8.55 9.88
C LEU A 87 -4.67 -8.86 8.83
N ILE A 88 -4.98 -10.15 8.67
CA ILE A 88 -6.11 -10.62 7.86
C ILE A 88 -6.98 -11.51 8.74
N ALA A 89 -8.25 -11.15 8.96
CA ALA A 89 -9.19 -11.93 9.75
C ALA A 89 -8.68 -12.39 11.13
N GLY A 90 -7.84 -11.56 11.77
CA GLY A 90 -7.20 -11.84 13.06
C GLY A 90 -5.88 -12.61 12.99
N ILE A 91 -5.47 -13.07 11.81
CA ILE A 91 -4.13 -13.62 11.54
C ILE A 91 -3.17 -12.44 11.49
N VAL A 92 -2.19 -12.38 12.39
CA VAL A 92 -1.15 -11.34 12.36
C VAL A 92 -0.11 -11.76 11.32
N LEU A 93 0.04 -11.00 10.24
CA LEU A 93 1.07 -11.26 9.23
C LEU A 93 2.45 -10.87 9.77
N GLY A 94 2.51 -9.75 10.49
CA GLY A 94 3.69 -9.30 11.19
C GLY A 94 3.59 -7.84 11.58
N ARG A 95 4.69 -7.31 12.12
CA ARG A 95 4.79 -5.94 12.63
C ARG A 95 6.14 -5.36 12.27
N THR A 96 6.17 -4.10 11.87
CA THR A 96 7.40 -3.41 11.51
C THR A 96 7.30 -1.91 11.78
N LEU A 97 8.38 -1.16 11.54
CA LEU A 97 8.34 0.30 11.51
C LEU A 97 7.59 0.76 10.26
N ALA A 98 6.62 1.66 10.42
CA ALA A 98 5.89 2.19 9.28
C ALA A 98 6.83 3.03 8.39
N LYS A 99 6.69 2.86 7.06
CA LYS A 99 7.51 3.51 6.03
C LYS A 99 6.75 3.52 4.70
N ASP A 100 7.26 4.25 3.71
CA ASP A 100 6.62 4.47 2.41
C ASP A 100 6.28 3.17 1.66
N VAL A 101 7.13 2.14 1.74
CA VAL A 101 6.90 0.84 1.12
C VAL A 101 7.23 -0.26 2.12
N ILE A 102 6.25 -1.12 2.40
CA ILE A 102 6.38 -2.29 3.26
C ILE A 102 6.07 -3.53 2.45
N THR A 103 6.89 -4.56 2.61
CA THR A 103 6.74 -5.86 1.95
C THR A 103 6.63 -6.97 2.99
N PRO A 104 6.21 -8.19 2.62
CA PRO A 104 6.29 -9.35 3.51
C PRO A 104 7.68 -9.58 4.12
N LEU A 105 8.76 -9.23 3.40
CA LEU A 105 10.13 -9.31 3.91
C LEU A 105 10.34 -8.40 5.15
N ASP A 106 9.73 -7.23 5.17
CA ASP A 106 9.84 -6.26 6.27
C ASP A 106 9.08 -6.68 7.53
N LEU A 107 8.15 -7.64 7.40
CA LEU A 107 7.29 -8.10 8.49
C LEU A 107 7.95 -9.17 9.37
N VAL A 108 9.06 -9.74 8.91
CA VAL A 108 9.78 -10.83 9.58
C VAL A 108 11.12 -10.33 10.09
N ASP A 109 11.27 -10.36 11.42
CA ASP A 109 12.50 -9.93 12.08
C ASP A 109 13.70 -10.77 11.62
N ASN A 110 14.75 -10.10 11.13
CA ASN A 110 16.02 -10.69 10.65
C ASN A 110 15.92 -11.56 9.39
N ALA A 111 14.81 -11.50 8.64
CA ALA A 111 14.79 -12.12 7.31
C ALA A 111 15.80 -11.43 6.39
N GLU A 112 16.66 -12.20 5.74
CA GLU A 112 17.71 -11.68 4.85
C GLU A 112 17.20 -11.51 3.41
N ASP A 113 16.34 -12.42 2.96
CA ASP A 113 15.79 -12.45 1.61
C ASP A 113 14.44 -13.19 1.56
N VAL A 114 13.87 -13.27 0.35
CA VAL A 114 12.57 -13.89 0.08
C VAL A 114 12.51 -15.38 0.45
N THR A 115 13.65 -16.06 0.58
CA THR A 115 13.73 -17.50 0.88
C THR A 115 13.55 -17.81 2.37
N ASP A 116 13.47 -16.79 3.23
CA ASP A 116 13.05 -16.97 4.61
C ASP A 116 11.68 -17.68 4.67
N THR A 117 11.57 -18.66 5.58
CA THR A 117 10.38 -19.52 5.68
C THR A 117 9.13 -18.74 6.05
N ALA A 118 9.23 -17.77 6.97
CA ALA A 118 8.10 -16.97 7.38
C ALA A 118 7.69 -15.99 6.29
N VAL A 119 8.66 -15.34 5.62
CA VAL A 119 8.39 -14.47 4.47
C VAL A 119 7.66 -15.24 3.37
N THR A 120 8.20 -16.40 3.00
CA THR A 120 7.61 -17.29 1.99
C THR A 120 6.17 -17.66 2.37
N ASN A 121 5.91 -18.07 3.61
CA ASN A 121 4.57 -18.50 4.03
C ASN A 121 3.57 -17.35 4.14
N ILE A 122 4.02 -16.12 4.44
CA ILE A 122 3.18 -14.91 4.37
C ILE A 122 2.75 -14.70 2.90
N CYS A 123 3.69 -14.68 1.95
CA CYS A 123 3.40 -14.53 0.53
C CYS A 123 2.45 -15.61 0.01
N ARG A 124 2.68 -16.87 0.37
CA ARG A 124 1.81 -18.00 -0.02
C ARG A 124 0.38 -17.81 0.48
N LEU A 125 0.19 -17.26 1.69
CA LEU A 125 -1.14 -16.95 2.20
C LEU A 125 -1.77 -15.80 1.42
N LEU A 126 -1.04 -14.73 1.13
CA LEU A 126 -1.53 -13.59 0.35
C LEU A 126 -1.98 -14.02 -1.05
N LEU A 127 -1.13 -14.76 -1.77
CA LEU A 127 -1.41 -15.29 -3.11
C LEU A 127 -2.57 -16.28 -3.13
N PHE A 128 -2.73 -17.10 -2.08
CA PHE A 128 -3.89 -17.97 -1.96
C PHE A 128 -5.19 -17.19 -1.72
N LEU A 129 -5.11 -16.11 -0.95
CA LEU A 129 -6.26 -15.29 -0.61
C LEU A 129 -6.67 -14.37 -1.75
N ASP A 130 -5.82 -14.11 -2.73
CA ASP A 130 -6.16 -13.30 -3.87
C ASP A 130 -7.47 -13.77 -4.55
N THR A 131 -8.41 -12.86 -4.81
CA THR A 131 -9.80 -13.22 -5.13
C THR A 131 -9.92 -13.85 -6.52
N ASP A 132 -9.20 -13.29 -7.50
CA ASP A 132 -9.17 -13.79 -8.89
C ASP A 132 -7.95 -14.67 -9.15
N GLY A 133 -6.93 -14.64 -8.27
CA GLY A 133 -5.76 -15.50 -8.35
C GLY A 133 -4.76 -15.06 -9.41
N ASP A 134 -4.88 -13.80 -9.85
CA ASP A 134 -3.99 -13.16 -10.81
C ASP A 134 -3.23 -12.01 -10.11
N PRO A 135 -2.09 -12.31 -9.46
CA PRO A 135 -1.40 -11.33 -8.64
C PRO A 135 -0.71 -10.23 -9.48
N ASP A 136 -0.65 -10.37 -10.82
CA ASP A 136 -0.14 -9.34 -11.73
C ASP A 136 -1.03 -8.07 -11.72
N ASN A 137 -2.31 -8.22 -11.34
CA ASN A 137 -3.26 -7.12 -11.29
C ASN A 137 -3.48 -6.52 -9.88
N GLY A 138 -2.70 -7.00 -8.90
CA GLY A 138 -2.85 -6.71 -7.48
C GLY A 138 -3.25 -7.96 -6.69
N ILE A 139 -3.14 -7.91 -5.36
CA ILE A 139 -3.67 -8.96 -4.49
C ILE A 139 -4.91 -8.43 -3.79
N ALA A 140 -6.07 -9.00 -4.09
CA ALA A 140 -7.34 -8.60 -3.52
C ALA A 140 -7.80 -9.60 -2.45
N ILE A 141 -7.67 -9.22 -1.17
CA ILE A 141 -8.13 -10.05 -0.05
C ILE A 141 -9.67 -10.02 0.03
N PRO A 142 -10.36 -11.18 0.04
CA PRO A 142 -11.81 -11.26 0.06
C PRO A 142 -12.39 -10.53 1.27
N GLU A 143 -13.54 -9.90 1.05
CA GLU A 143 -14.29 -9.31 2.15
C GLU A 143 -14.84 -10.41 3.10
N ASP A 144 -15.17 -10.01 4.33
CA ASP A 144 -15.85 -10.87 5.29
C ASP A 144 -15.15 -12.18 5.68
N LEU A 145 -13.83 -12.34 5.43
CA LEU A 145 -13.05 -13.52 5.84
C LEU A 145 -13.20 -13.86 7.32
N THR A 146 -13.27 -12.86 8.21
CA THR A 146 -13.52 -13.06 9.65
C THR A 146 -14.80 -13.86 9.89
N ARG A 147 -15.85 -13.62 9.11
CA ARG A 147 -17.13 -14.35 9.21
C ARG A 147 -16.98 -15.76 8.66
N GLN A 148 -16.32 -15.93 7.52
CA GLN A 148 -16.13 -17.25 6.88
C GLN A 148 -15.26 -18.18 7.73
N LEU A 149 -14.25 -17.62 8.40
CA LEU A 149 -13.33 -18.37 9.24
C LEU A 149 -13.84 -18.60 10.67
N ALA A 150 -14.95 -17.98 11.06
CA ALA A 150 -15.56 -18.14 12.38
C ALA A 150 -15.94 -19.60 12.70
N GLY A 151 -16.17 -19.85 13.99
CA GLY A 151 -16.56 -21.18 14.48
C GLY A 151 -15.37 -22.06 14.87
N PRO A 152 -15.63 -23.30 15.31
CA PRO A 152 -14.60 -24.18 15.82
C PRO A 152 -13.58 -24.58 14.76
N GLY A 153 -12.39 -24.99 15.20
CA GLY A 153 -11.35 -25.57 14.35
C GLY A 153 -10.42 -24.57 13.67
N PHE A 154 -10.74 -23.27 13.67
CA PHE A 154 -9.85 -22.23 13.20
C PHE A 154 -9.49 -21.27 14.34
N LYS A 155 -8.20 -21.05 14.55
CA LYS A 155 -7.65 -20.14 15.54
C LYS A 155 -6.55 -19.31 14.87
N PRO A 156 -6.84 -18.07 14.49
CA PRO A 156 -5.90 -17.26 13.71
C PRO A 156 -4.59 -17.00 14.47
N GLN A 157 -4.64 -16.89 15.81
CA GLN A 157 -3.45 -16.70 16.64
C GLN A 157 -2.53 -17.93 16.75
N ASP A 158 -2.98 -19.10 16.30
CA ASP A 158 -2.21 -20.35 16.32
C ASP A 158 -1.53 -20.60 14.95
N ILE A 159 -1.58 -19.65 14.02
CA ILE A 159 -0.82 -19.70 12.75
C ILE A 159 0.61 -19.25 13.03
N ASP A 160 1.55 -20.12 12.70
CA ASP A 160 2.99 -19.87 12.78
C ASP A 160 3.57 -19.90 11.36
N PHE A 161 3.94 -18.73 10.83
CA PHE A 161 4.54 -18.62 9.50
C PHE A 161 5.95 -19.21 9.45
N SER A 162 6.63 -19.39 10.59
CA SER A 162 7.97 -19.97 10.64
C SER A 162 7.97 -21.50 10.55
N ASP A 163 6.79 -22.14 10.49
CA ASP A 163 6.65 -23.59 10.40
C ASP A 163 7.04 -24.09 8.99
N PRO A 164 8.11 -24.90 8.84
CA PRO A 164 8.45 -25.50 7.54
C PRO A 164 7.41 -26.52 7.05
N GLY A 165 6.51 -26.98 7.93
CA GLY A 165 5.36 -27.82 7.63
C GLY A 165 4.06 -27.04 7.50
N PHE A 166 4.11 -25.78 7.05
CA PHE A 166 2.96 -24.87 6.99
C PHE A 166 1.70 -25.48 6.36
N ASP A 167 1.86 -26.22 5.26
CA ASP A 167 0.76 -26.87 4.53
C ASP A 167 0.08 -27.97 5.35
N ASP A 168 0.83 -28.57 6.28
CA ASP A 168 0.35 -29.61 7.16
C ASP A 168 -0.35 -29.09 8.41
N ASN A 169 -0.20 -27.79 8.71
CA ASN A 169 -0.81 -27.12 9.84
C ASN A 169 -2.36 -27.22 9.78
N LEU A 170 -2.97 -27.60 10.90
CA LEU A 170 -4.42 -27.82 10.97
C LEU A 170 -5.23 -26.53 10.75
N ASN A 171 -4.74 -25.37 11.20
CA ASN A 171 -5.41 -24.09 10.96
C ASN A 171 -5.37 -23.72 9.48
N ILE A 172 -4.23 -23.96 8.81
CA ILE A 172 -4.07 -23.71 7.37
C ILE A 172 -4.98 -24.64 6.56
N LYS A 173 -4.99 -25.94 6.85
CA LYS A 173 -5.94 -26.89 6.24
C LYS A 173 -7.39 -26.47 6.45
N THR A 174 -7.74 -26.02 7.66
CA THR A 174 -9.09 -25.56 7.98
C THR A 174 -9.44 -24.28 7.23
N LEU A 175 -8.51 -23.32 7.12
CA LEU A 175 -8.68 -22.09 6.36
C LEU A 175 -8.97 -22.40 4.89
N ILE A 176 -8.13 -23.22 4.25
CA ILE A 176 -8.30 -23.61 2.84
C ILE A 176 -9.67 -24.25 2.62
N ILE A 177 -10.02 -25.24 3.45
CA ILE A 177 -11.31 -25.95 3.34
C ILE A 177 -12.49 -24.98 3.50
N LYS A 178 -12.47 -24.11 4.51
CA LYS A 178 -13.58 -23.18 4.78
C LYS A 178 -13.76 -22.18 3.64
N LEU A 179 -12.67 -21.63 3.11
CA LEU A 179 -12.74 -20.60 2.06
C LEU A 179 -13.13 -21.18 0.70
N ASN A 180 -12.61 -22.36 0.34
CA ASN A 180 -13.07 -23.08 -0.85
C ASN A 180 -14.57 -23.44 -0.75
N GLN A 181 -15.02 -23.93 0.41
CA GLN A 181 -16.44 -24.23 0.62
C GLN A 181 -17.34 -22.99 0.61
N ALA A 182 -16.82 -21.85 1.04
CA ALA A 182 -17.54 -20.59 1.03
C ALA A 182 -17.64 -19.97 -0.37
N GLY A 183 -16.83 -20.43 -1.33
CA GLY A 183 -16.83 -19.92 -2.70
C GLY A 183 -16.45 -18.45 -2.77
N VAL A 184 -15.40 -18.05 -2.02
CA VAL A 184 -14.93 -16.64 -1.98
C VAL A 184 -14.04 -16.26 -3.16
N PHE A 185 -13.65 -17.23 -3.99
CA PHE A 185 -12.77 -17.04 -5.15
C PHE A 185 -13.57 -17.07 -6.45
N ASP A 186 -13.06 -16.42 -7.49
CA ASP A 186 -13.70 -16.38 -8.81
C ASP A 186 -13.61 -17.71 -9.58
N GLU A 187 -12.69 -18.60 -9.18
CA GLU A 187 -12.42 -19.89 -9.84
C GLU A 187 -12.70 -21.12 -8.94
N GLU A 188 -12.25 -22.31 -9.39
CA GLU A 188 -12.35 -23.59 -8.67
C GLU A 188 -11.63 -23.60 -7.31
N GLU A 189 -11.76 -24.71 -6.58
CA GLU A 189 -11.08 -24.91 -5.29
C GLU A 189 -9.56 -24.66 -5.40
N ARG A 190 -9.03 -23.81 -4.51
CA ARG A 190 -7.63 -23.40 -4.49
C ARG A 190 -6.83 -24.13 -3.40
N THR A 191 -5.53 -24.18 -3.61
CA THR A 191 -4.55 -24.61 -2.62
C THR A 191 -3.47 -23.54 -2.50
N LEU A 192 -2.65 -23.57 -1.45
CA LEU A 192 -1.46 -22.72 -1.40
C LEU A 192 -0.59 -22.95 -2.65
N CYS A 193 -0.02 -21.88 -3.20
CA CYS A 193 1.00 -21.97 -4.23
C CYS A 193 2.28 -22.63 -3.68
N THR A 194 3.22 -22.97 -4.56
CA THR A 194 4.51 -23.52 -4.12
C THR A 194 5.37 -22.44 -3.47
N PRO A 195 6.28 -22.81 -2.56
CA PRO A 195 7.29 -21.89 -2.01
C PRO A 195 8.04 -21.13 -3.09
N GLU A 196 8.45 -21.81 -4.16
CA GLU A 196 9.24 -21.22 -5.24
C GLU A 196 8.46 -20.14 -5.99
N PHE A 197 7.16 -20.35 -6.24
CA PHE A 197 6.32 -19.36 -6.90
C PHE A 197 6.15 -18.10 -6.05
N ALA A 198 5.90 -18.26 -4.74
CA ALA A 198 5.78 -17.13 -3.82
C ALA A 198 7.08 -16.33 -3.68
N GLN A 199 8.22 -17.02 -3.67
CA GLN A 199 9.54 -16.40 -3.62
C GLN A 199 9.85 -15.62 -4.90
N GLU A 200 9.54 -16.19 -6.08
CA GLU A 200 9.72 -15.54 -7.38
C GLU A 200 8.86 -14.28 -7.47
N HIS A 201 7.58 -14.39 -7.11
CA HIS A 201 6.65 -13.25 -7.14
C HIS A 201 7.11 -12.09 -6.24
N LEU A 202 7.50 -12.38 -5.00
CA LEU A 202 8.00 -11.33 -4.12
C LEU A 202 9.32 -10.74 -4.65
N ALA A 203 10.23 -11.56 -5.18
CA ALA A 203 11.49 -11.08 -5.75
C ALA A 203 11.26 -10.13 -6.93
N GLU A 204 10.31 -10.44 -7.81
CA GLU A 204 9.91 -9.54 -8.90
C GLU A 204 9.30 -8.24 -8.39
N THR A 205 8.47 -8.31 -7.35
CA THR A 205 7.93 -7.11 -6.67
C THR A 205 9.07 -6.24 -6.11
N LEU A 206 10.03 -6.83 -5.40
CA LEU A 206 11.16 -6.09 -4.82
C LEU A 206 11.98 -5.39 -5.91
N LEU A 207 12.18 -6.03 -7.06
CA LEU A 207 12.86 -5.42 -8.21
C LEU A 207 12.06 -4.27 -8.82
N LEU A 208 10.74 -4.44 -8.97
CA LEU A 208 9.86 -3.41 -9.53
C LEU A 208 9.86 -2.13 -8.69
N TYR A 209 9.90 -2.28 -7.36
CA TYR A 209 9.94 -1.16 -6.40
C TYR A 209 11.36 -0.67 -6.10
N GLY A 210 12.40 -1.25 -6.72
CA GLY A 210 13.80 -0.85 -6.51
C GLY A 210 14.30 -1.10 -5.08
N LEU A 211 13.75 -2.11 -4.40
CA LEU A 211 14.07 -2.48 -3.02
C LEU A 211 15.23 -3.47 -2.91
N VAL A 212 15.63 -4.09 -4.03
CA VAL A 212 16.83 -4.91 -4.15
C VAL A 212 17.58 -4.54 -5.43
N ASP A 213 18.91 -4.59 -5.39
CA ASP A 213 19.74 -4.37 -6.56
C ASP A 213 19.66 -5.57 -7.52
N LEU A 214 19.75 -5.32 -8.83
CA LEU A 214 19.90 -6.36 -9.86
C LEU A 214 21.28 -7.03 -9.75
N GLU A 215 21.49 -7.87 -8.74
CA GLU A 215 22.63 -8.79 -8.69
C GLU A 215 22.35 -9.98 -9.64
N PRO A 216 23.38 -10.49 -10.34
CA PRO A 216 23.23 -11.69 -11.15
C PRO A 216 23.12 -12.89 -10.23
N VAL A 217 21.90 -13.21 -9.76
CA VAL A 217 21.67 -14.41 -8.96
C VAL A 217 21.94 -15.63 -9.85
N ALA A 218 23.02 -16.36 -9.55
CA ALA A 218 23.36 -17.57 -10.27
C ALA A 218 22.27 -18.63 -10.06
N GLY A 219 21.36 -18.76 -11.03
CA GLY A 219 20.32 -19.79 -11.04
C GLY A 219 18.89 -19.28 -11.12
N ILE A 220 18.65 -17.98 -10.91
CA ILE A 220 17.34 -17.36 -11.19
C ILE A 220 17.43 -16.74 -12.57
N VAL A 221 16.81 -17.39 -13.55
CA VAL A 221 16.63 -16.83 -14.88
C VAL A 221 15.42 -15.90 -14.81
N PHE A 222 15.64 -14.63 -14.49
CA PHE A 222 14.59 -13.63 -14.68
C PHE A 222 14.23 -13.62 -16.17
N PRO A 223 12.96 -13.83 -16.57
CA PRO A 223 12.56 -13.56 -17.92
C PRO A 223 12.79 -12.08 -18.17
N VAL A 224 13.78 -11.77 -19.01
CA VAL A 224 14.04 -10.39 -19.43
C VAL A 224 12.77 -9.91 -20.14
N VAL A 225 11.93 -9.15 -19.43
CA VAL A 225 10.86 -8.39 -20.05
C VAL A 225 11.55 -7.34 -20.91
N ASN A 226 11.68 -7.66 -22.20
CA ASN A 226 12.29 -6.80 -23.17
C ASN A 226 11.33 -5.62 -23.39
N LEU A 227 11.41 -4.61 -22.53
CA LEU A 227 10.75 -3.32 -22.72
C LEU A 227 11.40 -2.65 -23.93
N ASN A 228 10.96 -3.07 -25.10
CA ASN A 228 11.32 -2.47 -26.36
C ASN A 228 10.59 -1.12 -26.44
N LEU A 229 11.10 -0.14 -25.69
CA LEU A 229 10.73 1.26 -25.82
C LEU A 229 11.30 1.76 -27.16
N THR A 230 10.62 1.42 -28.25
CA THR A 230 10.80 2.13 -29.50
C THR A 230 10.30 3.56 -29.27
N SER A 231 11.23 4.48 -29.03
CA SER A 231 10.98 5.91 -29.02
C SER A 231 10.24 6.31 -30.31
N PRO A 232 9.12 7.06 -30.25
CA PRO A 232 8.50 7.56 -31.46
C PRO A 232 9.44 8.57 -32.12
N THR A 233 9.86 8.26 -33.34
CA THR A 233 10.53 9.21 -34.23
C THR A 233 9.60 10.40 -34.44
N ARG A 234 10.09 11.60 -34.12
CA ARG A 234 9.43 12.86 -34.47
C ARG A 234 9.57 13.07 -35.97
N ASP A 235 8.47 12.95 -36.70
CA ASP A 235 8.26 13.62 -37.98
C ASP A 235 7.36 14.85 -37.75
#